data_AF-A0A2W5L0B0-F1
#
_entry.id   AF-A0A2W5L0B0-F1
#
_cell.length_a   1.000
_cell.length_b   1.000
_cell.length_c   1.000
_cell.angle_alpha   90.00
_cell.angle_beta   90.00
_cell.angle_gamma   90.00
#
_symmetry.space_group_name_H-M   'P 1'
#
loop_
_entity.id
_entity.type
_entity.pdbx_description
1 polymer ?
#
loop_
_entity_poly.entity_id
_entity_poly.type
_entity_poly.pdbx_seq_one_letter_code
_entity_poly.pdbx_strand_id
1 'polypeptide(L)'
;MYIHDVYTEAGVTKEYRAKVFKSGNSLALRLPKALGLEEGTEMIVREERGEFRFEPAEKPKAKIDVSGFAGKAPGIRLAPREEFEERPSAIAAREASEEAKAAKQA
;
A
#
# COMPACT_ATOMS: atom_id res chain seq x y z
N MET A 1 25.74 -3.97 -0.16
CA MET A 1 24.87 -4.39 0.96
C MET A 1 23.44 -4.17 0.52
N TYR A 2 22.87 -5.15 -0.20
CA TYR A 2 21.47 -5.12 -0.63
C TYR A 2 20.76 -6.28 0.05
N ILE A 3 19.72 -5.90 0.77
CA ILE A 3 18.89 -6.77 1.59
C ILE A 3 18.09 -7.64 0.62
N HIS A 4 18.23 -8.96 0.77
CA HIS A 4 17.49 -9.93 -0.03
C HIS A 4 16.03 -9.91 0.44
N ASP A 5 15.14 -9.40 -0.40
CA ASP A 5 13.70 -9.56 -0.20
C ASP A 5 13.33 -10.96 -0.70
N VAL A 6 12.87 -11.79 0.23
CA VAL A 6 12.54 -13.20 0.05
C VAL A 6 11.28 -13.27 -0.79
N TYR A 7 11.42 -13.27 -2.11
CA TYR A 7 10.37 -13.75 -2.99
C TYR A 7 10.26 -15.25 -2.78
N THR A 8 9.16 -15.67 -2.13
CA THR A 8 8.68 -17.05 -2.17
C THR A 8 8.78 -17.57 -3.60
N GLU A 9 9.73 -18.48 -3.81
CA GLU A 9 9.94 -19.20 -5.06
C GLU A 9 8.75 -20.13 -5.30
N ALA A 10 7.78 -19.68 -6.10
CA ALA A 10 6.68 -20.53 -6.54
C ALA A 10 6.22 -20.15 -7.95
N GLY A 11 7.06 -20.46 -8.95
CA GLY A 11 6.59 -21.10 -10.18
C GLY A 11 6.12 -20.22 -11.33
N VAL A 12 7.00 -20.00 -12.32
CA VAL A 12 6.54 -19.95 -13.72
C VAL A 12 5.98 -21.35 -14.04
N THR A 13 4.65 -21.54 -14.05
CA THR A 13 4.09 -22.90 -14.13
C THR A 13 2.95 -23.12 -15.14
N LYS A 14 2.53 -22.14 -15.95
CA LYS A 14 1.74 -22.34 -17.19
C LYS A 14 1.52 -21.02 -17.93
N GLU A 15 1.82 -21.00 -19.22
CA GLU A 15 1.42 -19.88 -20.10
C GLU A 15 -0.01 -20.08 -20.58
N TYR A 16 -0.88 -19.09 -20.35
CA TYR A 16 -2.26 -19.11 -20.81
C TYR A 16 -2.44 -18.11 -21.95
N ARG A 17 -2.67 -18.62 -23.16
CA ARG A 17 -3.02 -17.78 -24.31
C ARG A 17 -4.49 -17.39 -24.22
N ALA A 18 -4.76 -16.10 -24.01
CA ALA A 18 -6.10 -15.53 -24.00
C ALA A 18 -6.24 -14.45 -25.08
N LYS A 19 -7.45 -14.30 -25.61
CA LYS A 19 -7.79 -13.22 -26.55
C LYS A 19 -8.50 -12.10 -25.79
N VAL A 20 -8.11 -10.86 -26.09
CA VAL A 20 -8.83 -9.67 -25.66
C VAL A 20 -10.12 -9.55 -26.45
N PHE A 21 -11.22 -9.23 -25.79
CA PHE A 21 -12.52 -9.04 -26.43
C PHE A 21 -13.21 -7.79 -25.90
N LYS A 22 -14.11 -7.24 -26.71
CA LYS A 22 -14.93 -6.08 -26.32
C LYS A 22 -16.01 -6.51 -25.33
N SER A 23 -16.12 -5.77 -24.23
CA SER A 23 -17.17 -5.89 -23.23
C SER A 23 -17.77 -4.51 -23.00
N GLY A 24 -18.89 -4.21 -23.67
CA GLY A 24 -19.49 -2.88 -23.65
C GLY A 24 -18.55 -1.80 -24.22
N ASN A 25 -18.27 -0.76 -23.43
CA ASN A 25 -17.32 0.31 -23.77
C ASN A 25 -15.88 0.02 -23.30
N SER A 26 -15.59 -1.24 -22.96
CA SER A 26 -14.31 -1.64 -22.37
C SER A 26 -13.73 -2.87 -23.08
N LEU A 27 -12.46 -3.14 -22.82
CA LEU A 27 -11.79 -4.37 -23.22
C LEU A 27 -11.65 -5.29 -22.01
N ALA A 28 -11.81 -6.58 -22.25
CA ALA A 28 -11.69 -7.62 -21.22
C ALA A 28 -10.76 -8.73 -21.69
N LEU A 29 -10.06 -9.34 -20.75
CA LEU A 29 -9.25 -10.54 -20.92
C LEU A 29 -9.88 -11.69 -20.14
N ARG A 30 -9.93 -12.89 -20.72
CA ARG A 30 -10.42 -14.07 -20.00
C ARG A 30 -9.32 -14.64 -19.14
N LEU A 31 -9.52 -14.60 -17.83
CA LEU A 31 -8.63 -15.20 -16.85
C LEU A 31 -9.12 -16.62 -16.51
N PRO A 32 -8.30 -17.67 -16.68
CA PRO A 32 -8.67 -19.03 -16.29
C PRO A 32 -8.88 -19.16 -14.78
N LYS A 33 -9.88 -19.94 -14.35
CA LYS A 33 -10.16 -20.23 -12.93
C LYS A 33 -8.99 -20.89 -12.20
N ALA A 34 -8.11 -21.57 -12.93
CA ALA A 34 -6.88 -22.16 -12.38
C ALA A 34 -5.91 -21.13 -11.77
N LEU A 35 -6.07 -19.83 -12.08
CA LEU A 35 -5.29 -18.76 -11.47
C LEU A 35 -5.69 -18.45 -10.02
N GLY A 36 -6.79 -19.03 -9.52
CA GLY A 36 -7.21 -18.85 -8.13
C GLY A 36 -7.75 -17.46 -7.80
N LEU A 37 -8.10 -16.66 -8.82
CA LEU A 37 -8.78 -15.38 -8.65
C LEU A 37 -10.28 -15.60 -8.44
N GLU A 38 -10.86 -14.92 -7.45
CA GLU A 38 -12.30 -14.99 -7.18
C GLU A 38 -13.09 -14.03 -8.09
N GLU A 39 -14.30 -14.44 -8.47
CA GLU A 39 -15.18 -13.60 -9.27
C GLU A 39 -15.66 -12.41 -8.43
N GLY A 40 -15.54 -11.18 -8.96
CA GLY A 40 -15.95 -9.96 -8.26
C GLY A 40 -14.87 -9.29 -7.41
N THR A 41 -13.66 -9.86 -7.34
CA THR A 41 -12.51 -9.19 -6.69
C THR A 41 -12.10 -7.93 -7.46
N GLU A 42 -11.99 -6.81 -6.75
CA GLU A 42 -11.46 -5.58 -7.32
C GLU A 42 -9.92 -5.67 -7.45
N MET A 43 -9.43 -5.40 -8.66
CA MET A 43 -8.02 -5.50 -9.01
C MET A 43 -7.51 -4.17 -9.54
N ILE A 44 -6.31 -3.79 -9.14
CA ILE A 44 -5.57 -2.68 -9.70
C ILE A 44 -4.78 -3.19 -10.89
N VAL A 45 -4.99 -2.58 -12.05
CA VAL A 45 -4.18 -2.82 -13.25
C VAL A 45 -3.15 -1.71 -13.36
N ARG A 46 -1.87 -2.07 -13.41
CA ARG A 46 -0.76 -1.14 -13.66
C ARG A 46 -0.07 -1.51 -14.96
N GLU A 47 0.15 -0.51 -15.80
CA GLU A 47 0.98 -0.64 -16.99
C GLU A 47 2.42 -0.24 -16.64
N GLU A 48 3.35 -1.15 -16.82
CA GLU A 48 4.79 -0.89 -16.63
C GLU A 48 5.55 -1.44 -17.83
N ARG A 49 6.20 -0.55 -18.62
CA ARG A 49 7.08 -0.93 -19.75
C ARG A 49 6.44 -1.86 -20.80
N GLY A 50 5.13 -1.75 -20.99
CA GLY A 50 4.37 -2.60 -21.92
C GLY A 50 3.87 -3.91 -21.33
N GLU A 51 4.08 -4.14 -20.03
CA GLU A 51 3.52 -5.25 -19.27
C GLU A 51 2.36 -4.77 -18.39
N PHE A 52 1.29 -5.56 -18.32
CA PHE A 52 0.16 -5.28 -17.43
C PHE A 52 0.28 -6.15 -16.17
N ARG A 53 0.42 -5.50 -15.02
CA ARG A 53 0.46 -6.14 -13.71
C ARG A 53 -0.87 -5.97 -12.99
N PHE A 54 -1.38 -7.06 -12.42
CA PHE A 54 -2.63 -7.07 -11.66
C PHE A 54 -2.32 -7.32 -10.19
N GLU A 55 -2.84 -6.48 -9.31
CA GLU A 55 -2.73 -6.65 -7.85
C GLU A 55 -4.12 -6.49 -7.21
N PRO A 56 -4.45 -7.25 -6.15
CA PRO A 56 -5.69 -7.01 -5.39
C PRO A 56 -5.74 -5.57 -4.86
N ALA A 57 -6.90 -4.92 -5.00
CA ALA A 57 -7.08 -3.54 -4.54
C ALA A 57 -7.07 -3.44 -3.00
N GLU A 58 -7.74 -4.37 -2.32
CA GLU A 58 -7.61 -4.52 -0.87
C GLU A 58 -6.35 -5.32 -0.53
N LYS A 59 -5.22 -4.62 -0.38
CA LYS A 59 -4.08 -5.20 0.31
C LYS A 59 -4.45 -5.32 1.79
N PRO A 60 -4.46 -6.54 2.39
CA PRO A 60 -4.67 -6.66 3.83
C PRO A 60 -3.61 -5.79 4.51
N LYS A 61 -4.07 -4.87 5.38
CA LYS A 61 -3.17 -3.96 6.12
C LYS A 61 -2.04 -4.79 6.70
N ALA A 62 -0.80 -4.43 6.39
CA ALA A 62 0.37 -5.07 6.97
C ALA A 62 0.26 -4.95 8.49
N LYS A 63 -0.17 -6.03 9.15
CA LYS A 63 -0.19 -6.10 10.60
C LYS A 63 1.23 -6.42 11.00
N ILE A 64 1.82 -5.54 11.80
CA ILE A 64 3.08 -5.85 12.48
C ILE A 64 2.78 -7.07 13.37
N ASP A 65 3.58 -8.12 13.23
CA ASP A 65 3.48 -9.26 14.13
C ASP A 65 3.96 -8.83 15.52
N VAL A 66 2.98 -8.59 16.39
CA VAL A 66 3.21 -8.19 17.78
C VAL A 66 3.63 -9.34 18.68
N SER A 67 3.55 -10.61 18.22
CA SER A 67 3.83 -11.77 19.07
C SER A 67 5.25 -11.81 19.61
N GLY A 68 6.23 -11.30 18.85
CA GLY A 68 7.64 -11.28 19.25
C GLY A 68 7.98 -10.26 20.35
N PHE A 69 7.20 -9.19 20.49
CA PHE A 69 7.49 -8.09 21.41
C PHE A 69 6.36 -7.75 22.39
N ALA A 70 5.15 -8.28 22.18
CA ALA A 70 4.06 -8.17 23.12
C ALA A 70 4.50 -8.75 24.48
N GLY A 71 4.48 -7.91 25.52
CA GLY A 71 4.84 -8.31 26.88
C GLY A 71 6.34 -8.37 27.20
N LYS A 72 7.24 -7.95 26.29
CA LYS A 72 8.69 -7.88 26.59
C LYS A 72 9.08 -6.78 27.59
N ALA A 73 8.20 -5.81 27.85
CA ALA A 73 8.44 -4.72 28.81
C ALA A 73 7.26 -4.58 29.79
N PRO A 74 7.02 -5.58 30.67
CA PRO A 74 5.84 -5.63 31.55
C PRO A 74 5.85 -4.58 32.67
N GLY A 75 7.00 -3.96 32.94
CA GLY A 75 7.17 -2.94 33.98
C GLY A 75 7.46 -1.53 33.44
N ILE A 76 7.34 -1.31 32.13
CA ILE A 76 7.62 0.00 31.55
C ILE A 76 6.57 1.00 32.03
N ARG A 77 7.03 2.12 32.57
CA ARG A 77 6.18 3.25 32.94
C ARG A 77 6.36 4.33 31.89
N LEU A 78 5.26 5.00 31.54
CA LEU A 78 5.33 6.18 30.69
C LEU A 78 6.25 7.19 31.35
N ALA A 79 7.21 7.72 30.58
CA ALA A 79 8.01 8.84 31.05
C ALA A 79 7.06 9.99 31.40
N PRO A 80 7.36 10.76 32.48
CA PRO A 80 6.60 11.97 32.79
C PRO A 80 6.59 12.90 31.56
N ARG A 81 5.46 13.59 31.36
CA ARG A 81 5.30 14.51 30.24
C ARG A 81 6.24 15.70 30.45
N GLU A 82 7.31 15.76 29.67
CA GLU A 82 8.15 16.95 29.58
C GLU A 82 7.53 17.98 28.62
N GLU A 83 7.74 19.25 28.91
CA GLU A 83 7.50 20.34 27.97
C GLU A 83 8.63 20.31 26.94
N PHE A 84 8.37 19.66 25.81
CA PHE A 84 9.30 19.65 24.69
C PHE A 84 9.23 20.98 23.95
N GLU A 85 10.35 21.42 23.39
CA GLU A 85 10.36 22.49 22.40
C GLU A 85 9.36 22.19 21.28
N GLU A 86 8.70 23.23 20.77
CA GLU A 86 7.70 23.10 19.73
C GLU A 86 8.29 22.38 18.52
N ARG A 87 7.63 21.31 18.06
CA ARG A 87 8.14 20.51 16.94
C ARG A 87 8.28 21.44 15.72
N PRO A 88 9.39 21.39 14.96
CA PRO A 88 9.57 22.23 13.78
C PRO A 88 8.46 22.02 12.74
N SER A 89 7.88 20.82 12.67
CA SER A 89 6.72 20.52 11.84
C SER A 89 5.43 21.23 12.27
N ALA A 90 5.26 21.50 13.57
CA ALA A 90 4.11 22.23 14.09
C ALA A 90 4.24 23.73 13.81
N ILE A 91 5.45 24.28 13.94
CA ILE A 91 5.77 25.67 13.55
C ILE A 91 5.49 25.85 12.06
N ALA A 92 6.05 24.99 11.21
CA ALA A 92 5.86 25.04 9.76
C ALA A 92 4.39 24.89 9.35
N ALA A 93 3.62 24.02 10.02
CA ALA A 93 2.19 23.87 9.77
C ALA A 93 1.40 25.13 10.14
N ARG A 94 1.77 25.80 11.25
CA ARG A 94 1.16 27.06 11.67
C ARG A 94 1.47 28.15 10.66
N GLU A 95 2.73 28.33 10.28
CA GLU A 95 3.18 29.31 9.29
C GLU A 95 2.46 29.09 7.94
N ALA A 96 2.43 27.86 7.42
CA ALA A 96 1.72 27.54 6.18
C ALA A 96 0.20 27.84 6.27
N SER A 97 -0.41 27.64 7.45
CA SER A 97 -1.83 27.96 7.65
C SER A 97 -2.09 29.48 7.70
N GLU A 98 -1.15 30.25 8.25
CA GLU A 98 -1.24 31.71 8.29
C GLU A 98 -1.00 32.31 6.90
N GLU A 99 -0.03 31.80 6.15
CA GLU A 99 0.20 32.17 4.74
C GLU A 99 -1.01 31.85 3.87
N ALA A 100 -1.63 30.68 4.03
CA ALA A 100 -2.84 30.31 3.31
C ALA A 100 -4.04 31.20 3.67
N LYS A 101 -4.15 31.66 4.93
CA LYS A 101 -5.19 32.61 5.35
C LYS A 101 -4.93 34.01 4.81
N ALA A 102 -3.68 34.46 4.76
CA ALA A 102 -3.30 35.76 4.19
C ALA A 102 -3.53 35.79 2.67
N ALA A 103 -3.17 34.72 1.96
CA ALA A 103 -3.42 34.58 0.52
C ALA A 103 -4.93 34.51 0.16
N LYS A 104 -5.78 34.11 1.11
CA LYS A 104 -7.24 34.07 0.93
C LYS A 104 -7.94 35.39 1.29
N GLN A 105 -7.23 36.34 1.88
CA GLN A 105 -7.74 37.66 2.28
C GLN A 105 -7.26 38.81 1.36
N ALA A 106 -6.44 38.51 0.36
CA ALA A 106 -6.07 39.39 -0.75
C ALA A 106 -6.93 39.10 -1.98
#